data_AF-A0A6B2SEG8-F1
#
_entry.id   AF-A0A6B2SEG8-F1
#
_cell.length_a   1.000
_cell.length_b   1.000
_cell.length_c   1.000
_cell.angle_alpha   90.00
_cell.angle_beta   90.00
_cell.angle_gamma   90.00
#
_symmetry.space_group_name_H-M   'P 1'
#
loop_
_entity.id
_entity.type
_entity.pdbx_description
1 polymer ?
#
loop_
_entity_poly.entity_id
_entity_poly.type
_entity_poly.pdbx_seq_one_letter_code
_entity_poly.pdbx_strand_id
1 'polypeptide(L)' 'MTRVVLDLHHQGKLHAVLAAGGSGGSAIASQAMRALPIGVPKVLVSTMAGGDVAPYVDSSDLTMMYSVV' A
#
# COMPACT_ATOMS: atom_id res chain seq x y z
N MET A 1 -0.11 -9.96 -6.85
CA MET A 1 0.96 -8.96 -6.58
C MET A 1 1.77 -9.29 -5.32
N THR A 2 1.14 -9.68 -4.21
CA THR A 2 1.80 -9.92 -2.92
C THR A 2 3.10 -10.74 -2.98
N ARG A 3 3.08 -11.88 -3.67
CA ARG A 3 4.28 -12.75 -3.81
C ARG A 3 5.47 -12.01 -4.40
N VAL A 4 5.28 -11.23 -5.46
CA VAL A 4 6.37 -10.51 -6.14
C VAL A 4 6.99 -9.48 -5.21
N VAL A 5 6.16 -8.73 -4.46
CA VAL A 5 6.62 -7.70 -3.52
C VAL A 5 7.44 -8.33 -2.39
N LEU A 6 6.98 -9.46 -1.84
CA LEU A 6 7.71 -10.21 -0.82
C LEU A 6 9.04 -10.78 -1.35
N ASP A 7 9.02 -11.39 -2.53
CA ASP A 7 10.22 -11.96 -3.15
C ASP A 7 11.29 -10.88 -3.40
N LEU A 8 10.89 -9.70 -3.88
CA LEU A 8 11.80 -8.56 -4.08
C LEU A 8 12.35 -8.00 -2.76
N HIS A 9 11.52 -7.94 -1.71
CA HIS A 9 11.96 -7.51 -0.39
C HIS A 9 12.96 -8.50 0.23
N HIS A 10 12.69 -9.81 0.16
CA HIS A 10 13.60 -10.84 0.64
C HIS A 10 14.95 -10.84 -0.10
N GLN A 11 14.96 -10.47 -1.38
CA GLN A 11 16.19 -10.32 -2.16
C GLN A 11 16.94 -9.00 -1.88
N GLY A 12 16.43 -8.14 -0.98
CA GLY A 12 17.01 -6.81 -0.72
C GLY A 12 16.87 -5.84 -1.90
N LYS A 13 15.94 -6.10 -2.83
CA LYS A 13 15.71 -5.29 -4.05
C LYS A 13 14.56 -4.30 -3.89
N LEU A 14 13.75 -4.43 -2.84
CA LEU A 14 12.66 -3.53 -2.52
C LEU A 14 12.89 -2.91 -1.15
N HIS A 15 12.93 -1.58 -1.12
CA HIS A 15 13.16 -0.80 0.10
C HIS A 15 11.95 0.06 0.48
N ALA A 16 11.03 0.32 -0.45
CA ALA A 16 9.80 1.09 -0.24
C ALA A 16 8.79 0.75 -1.34
N VAL A 17 7.50 1.06 -1.10
CA VAL A 17 6.44 0.95 -2.10
C VAL A 17 5.60 2.22 -2.15
N LEU A 18 5.37 2.70 -3.37
CA LEU A 18 4.42 3.76 -3.66
C LEU A 18 3.41 3.25 -4.69
N ALA A 19 2.14 3.55 -4.47
CA ALA A 19 1.07 3.28 -5.42
C ALA A 19 0.10 4.47 -5.50
N ALA A 20 -0.56 4.61 -6.64
CA ALA A 20 -1.63 5.58 -6.84
C ALA A 20 -2.81 4.91 -7.54
N GLY A 21 -4.04 5.21 -7.11
CA GLY A 21 -5.22 4.70 -7.81
C GLY A 21 -6.55 5.02 -7.13
N GLY A 22 -7.65 4.85 -7.86
CA GLY A 22 -9.01 4.90 -7.31
C GLY A 22 -9.33 3.68 -6.44
N SER A 23 -10.62 3.40 -6.19
CA SER A 23 -11.06 2.33 -5.29
C SER A 23 -10.47 0.95 -5.62
N GLY A 24 -10.60 0.48 -6.87
CA GLY A 24 -10.13 -0.83 -7.30
C GLY A 24 -8.60 -0.97 -7.24
N GLY A 25 -7.88 0.04 -7.75
CA GLY A 25 -6.41 0.07 -7.70
C GLY A 25 -5.89 0.10 -6.26
N SER A 26 -6.53 0.89 -5.39
CA SER A 26 -6.21 0.99 -3.97
C SER A 26 -6.44 -0.33 -3.23
N ALA A 27 -7.52 -1.06 -3.55
CA ALA A 27 -7.79 -2.35 -2.95
C ALA A 27 -6.69 -3.37 -3.28
N ILE A 28 -6.28 -3.44 -4.55
CA ILE A 28 -5.22 -4.35 -5.00
C ILE A 28 -3.85 -3.94 -4.43
N ALA A 29 -3.51 -2.65 -4.48
CA ALA A 29 -2.22 -2.14 -4.02
C ALA A 29 -2.07 -2.32 -2.50
N SER A 30 -3.08 -1.91 -1.72
CA SER A 30 -3.04 -2.01 -0.26
C SER A 30 -2.89 -3.46 0.23
N GLN A 31 -3.49 -4.44 -0.45
CA GLN A 31 -3.30 -5.86 -0.13
C GLN A 31 -1.83 -6.30 -0.30
N ALA A 32 -1.16 -5.85 -1.36
CA ALA A 32 0.24 -6.17 -1.60
C ALA A 32 1.17 -5.41 -0.63
N MET A 33 0.86 -4.15 -0.33
CA MET A 33 1.63 -3.30 0.58
C MET A 33 1.57 -3.80 2.02
N ARG A 34 0.39 -4.19 2.52
CA ARG A 34 0.20 -4.73 3.87
C ARG A 34 0.94 -6.03 4.14
N ALA A 35 1.30 -6.78 3.10
CA ALA A 35 2.08 -8.00 3.26
C ALA A 35 3.54 -7.73 3.60
N LEU A 36 4.08 -6.54 3.29
CA LEU A 36 5.43 -6.17 3.67
C LEU A 36 5.52 -5.95 5.19
N PRO A 37 6.67 -6.28 5.83
CA PRO A 37 6.86 -6.05 7.25
C PRO A 37 6.65 -4.58 7.66
N ILE A 38 6.21 -4.37 8.90
CA ILE A 38 6.22 -3.05 9.54
C ILE A 38 7.64 -2.47 9.49
N GLY A 39 7.75 -1.17 9.21
CA GLY A 39 9.01 -0.45 9.05
C GLY A 39 9.44 -0.25 7.60
N VAL A 40 8.96 -1.06 6.66
CA VAL A 40 9.13 -0.78 5.22
C VAL A 40 8.24 0.40 4.84
N PRO A 41 8.76 1.52 4.29
CA PRO A 41 7.94 2.67 3.90
C PRO A 41 6.90 2.33 2.81
N LYS A 42 5.62 2.64 3.06
CA LYS A 42 4.50 2.33 2.15
C LYS A 42 3.54 3.53 2.03
N VAL A 43 3.38 4.07 0.82
CA VAL A 43 2.49 5.22 0.56
C VAL A 43 1.49 4.90 -0.55
N LEU A 44 0.20 5.12 -0.29
CA LEU A 44 -0.88 4.95 -1.25
C LEU A 44 -1.61 6.27 -1.48
N VAL A 45 -1.48 6.83 -2.68
CA VAL A 45 -2.27 8.00 -3.12
C VAL A 45 -3.62 7.52 -3.63
N SER A 46 -4.72 7.95 -3.02
CA SER A 46 -6.04 7.39 -3.32
C SER A 46 -7.17 8.41 -3.21
N THR A 47 -8.17 8.26 -4.09
CA THR A 47 -9.47 8.95 -3.98
C THR A 47 -10.24 8.50 -2.73
N MET A 48 -9.90 7.32 -2.19
CA MET A 48 -10.56 6.72 -1.03
C MET A 48 -10.02 7.23 0.30
N ALA A 49 -8.90 7.96 0.31
CA ALA A 49 -8.28 8.42 1.55
C ALA A 49 -9.13 9.47 2.31
N GLY A 50 -10.12 10.07 1.64
CA GLY A 50 -11.10 10.97 2.29
C GLY A 50 -12.29 10.25 2.95
N GLY A 51 -12.33 8.92 2.93
CA GLY A 51 -13.41 8.10 3.49
C GLY A 51 -12.94 7.10 4.55
N ASP A 52 -13.63 5.96 4.67
CA ASP A 52 -13.18 4.87 5.54
C ASP A 52 -11.94 4.19 4.94
N VAL A 53 -10.82 4.31 5.66
CA VAL A 53 -9.52 3.79 5.27
C VAL A 53 -9.16 2.46 5.95
N ALA A 54 -9.96 2.01 6.93
CA ALA A 54 -9.73 0.76 7.66
C ALA A 54 -9.47 -0.45 6.75
N PRO A 55 -10.22 -0.68 5.63
CA PRO A 55 -9.98 -1.85 4.78
C PRO A 55 -8.67 -1.80 3.97
N TYR A 56 -8.04 -0.62 3.85
CA TYR A 56 -6.78 -0.42 3.13
C TYR A 56 -5.58 -0.46 4.07
N VAL A 57 -5.66 0.22 5.21
CA VAL A 57 -4.54 0.35 6.17
C VAL A 57 -4.45 -0.88 7.08
N ASP A 58 -5.57 -1.37 7.60
CA ASP A 58 -5.64 -2.51 8.53
C ASP A 58 -4.65 -2.34 9.72
N SER A 59 -4.17 -3.43 10.31
CA SER A 59 -3.11 -3.40 11.34
C SER A 59 -1.69 -3.16 10.78
N SER A 60 -1.54 -2.30 9.76
CA SER A 60 -0.24 -1.97 9.16
C SER A 60 0.15 -0.49 9.34
N ASP A 61 1.37 -0.15 8.95
CA ASP A 61 1.93 1.21 8.88
C ASP A 61 1.78 1.84 7.48
N LEU A 62 0.82 1.37 6.67
CA LEU A 62 0.50 1.95 5.36
C LEU A 62 -0.03 3.37 5.51
N THR A 63 0.62 4.33 4.86
CA THR A 63 0.17 5.73 4.83
C THR A 63 -0.70 5.95 3.59
N MET A 64 -1.89 6.54 3.77
CA MET A 64 -2.74 6.98 2.67
C MET A 64 -2.67 8.49 2.48
N MET A 65 -2.53 8.93 1.23
CA MET A 65 -2.56 10.33 0.83
C MET A 65 -3.80 10.59 -0.02
N TYR A 66 -4.56 11.63 0.29
CA TYR A 66 -5.74 11.99 -0.49
C TYR A 66 -5.36 12.57 -1.84
N SER A 67 -5.88 11.99 -2.93
CA SER A 67 -5.65 12.48 -4.30
C SER A 67 -6.30 13.83 -4.57
N VAL A 68 -7.26 14.25 -3.74
CA VAL A 68 -8.08 15.47 -3.87
C VAL A 68 -9.07 15.44 -5.04
N VAL A 69 -8.62 14.96 -6.21
CA VAL A 69 -9.41 14.81 -7.44
C VAL A 69 -10.12 13.46 -7.52
#